data_AF-A0A3S0H9M2-F1
#
_entry.id   AF-A0A3S0H9M2-F1
#
_cell.length_a   1.000
_cell.length_b   1.000
_cell.length_c   1.000
_cell.angle_alpha   90.00
_cell.angle_beta   90.00
_cell.angle_gamma   90.00
#
_symmetry.space_group_name_H-M   'P 1'
#
loop_
_entity.id
_entity.type
_entity.pdbx_description
1 polymer ?
#
loop_
_entity_poly.entity_id
_entity_poly.type
_entity_poly.pdbx_seq_one_letter_code
_entity_poly.pdbx_strand_id
1 'polypeptide(L)'
;MKKVLTTLLPLLLLLLLSAAPSQAQCTMCKSNVESARTEKDAYDFSGLNKGILYIMAAPYIIGGIVGYFWYRNVRRNRQQRPSAA
;
A
#
# COMPACT_ATOMS: atom_id res chain seq x y z
N MET A 1 36.47 -20.69 -16.56
CA MET A 1 36.61 -19.70 -15.46
C MET A 1 36.81 -18.27 -15.97
N LYS A 2 37.75 -18.01 -16.88
CA LYS A 2 38.04 -16.65 -17.40
C LYS A 2 36.81 -15.90 -17.95
N LYS A 3 35.95 -16.60 -18.71
CA LYS A 3 34.71 -16.04 -19.29
C LYS A 3 33.64 -15.66 -18.24
N VAL A 4 33.59 -16.42 -17.14
CA VAL A 4 32.69 -16.16 -16.01
C VAL A 4 33.25 -15.01 -15.16
N LEU A 5 34.57 -14.95 -15.01
CA LEU A 5 35.23 -13.83 -14.33
C LEU A 5 35.06 -12.52 -15.11
N THR A 6 35.17 -12.54 -16.44
CA THR A 6 34.97 -11.35 -17.28
C THR A 6 33.52 -10.84 -17.30
N THR A 7 32.52 -11.67 -16.97
CA THR A 7 31.12 -11.24 -16.88
C THR A 7 30.70 -10.89 -15.46
N LEU A 8 31.17 -11.63 -14.44
CA LEU A 8 30.83 -11.37 -13.04
C LEU A 8 31.56 -10.15 -12.46
N LEU A 9 32.80 -9.90 -12.88
CA LEU A 9 33.59 -8.77 -12.39
C LEU A 9 32.95 -7.40 -12.70
N PRO A 10 32.52 -7.09 -13.95
CA PRO A 10 31.85 -5.81 -14.22
C PRO A 10 30.47 -5.73 -13.57
N LEU A 11 29.75 -6.84 -13.43
CA LEU A 11 28.45 -6.88 -12.74
C LEU A 11 28.59 -6.55 -11.25
N LEU A 12 29.59 -7.13 -10.59
CA LEU A 12 29.92 -6.86 -9.19
C LEU A 12 30.34 -5.40 -9.00
N LEU A 13 31.14 -4.87 -9.91
CA LEU A 13 31.57 -3.47 -9.89
C LEU A 13 30.37 -2.52 -10.04
N LEU A 14 29.45 -2.82 -10.97
CA LEU A 14 28.23 -2.04 -11.16
C LEU A 14 27.34 -2.03 -9.91
N LEU A 15 27.25 -3.17 -9.22
CA LEU A 15 26.50 -3.29 -7.96
C LEU A 15 27.12 -2.41 -6.85
N LEU A 16 28.45 -2.43 -6.72
CA LEU A 16 29.16 -1.62 -5.72
C LEU A 16 29.01 -0.11 -5.99
N LEU A 17 28.95 0.29 -7.27
CA LEU A 17 28.78 1.69 -7.67
C LEU A 17 27.32 2.19 -7.55
N SER A 18 26.35 1.29 -7.36
CA SER A 18 24.93 1.66 -7.21
C SER A 18 24.58 2.23 -5.83
N ALA A 19 25.53 2.27 -4.90
CA ALA A 19 25.38 2.83 -3.55
C ALA A 19 25.41 4.37 -3.50
N ALA A 20 25.00 5.06 -4.56
CA ALA A 20 24.78 6.50 -4.51
C ALA A 20 23.54 6.82 -3.64
N PRO A 21 23.51 7.94 -2.90
CA PRO A 21 22.29 8.37 -2.21
C PRO A 21 21.18 8.56 -3.25
N SER A 22 20.27 7.59 -3.31
CA SER A 22 19.18 7.62 -4.26
C SER A 22 18.22 8.74 -3.86
N GLN A 23 18.17 9.80 -4.67
CA GLN A 23 16.99 10.65 -4.71
C GLN A 23 15.84 9.72 -5.13
N ALA A 24 14.94 9.42 -4.20
CA ALA A 24 13.90 8.42 -4.40
C ALA A 24 13.13 8.68 -5.71
N GLN A 25 13.28 7.79 -6.70
CA GLN A 25 12.64 7.92 -8.01
C GLN A 25 11.14 7.54 -7.98
N CYS A 26 10.63 7.21 -6.80
CA CYS A 26 9.22 6.92 -6.57
C CYS A 26 8.70 7.92 -5.53
N THR A 27 7.70 8.71 -5.91
CA THR A 27 6.99 9.68 -5.05
C THR A 27 6.49 9.04 -3.74
N MET A 28 6.29 7.73 -3.73
CA MET A 28 5.92 6.89 -2.58
C MET A 28 6.97 6.93 -1.45
N CYS A 29 8.25 6.68 -1.74
CA CYS A 29 9.28 6.63 -0.70
C CYS A 29 9.55 8.02 -0.10
N LYS A 30 9.47 9.07 -0.93
CA LYS A 30 9.62 10.46 -0.46
C LYS A 30 8.47 10.88 0.46
N SER A 31 7.23 10.57 0.07
CA SER A 31 6.04 10.90 0.89
C SER A 31 6.06 10.15 2.22
N ASN A 32 6.48 8.88 2.24
CA ASN A 32 6.57 8.11 3.48
C ASN A 32 7.66 8.64 4.42
N VAL A 33 8.82 9.06 3.89
CA VAL A 33 9.91 9.63 4.71
C VAL A 33 9.55 11.04 5.18
N GLU A 34 8.93 11.87 4.34
CA GLU A 34 8.52 13.23 4.71
C GLU A 34 7.43 13.21 5.78
N SER A 35 6.38 12.39 5.59
CA SER A 35 5.32 12.20 6.59
C SER A 35 5.89 11.73 7.94
N ALA A 36 6.88 10.83 7.92
CA ALA A 36 7.56 10.35 9.13
C ALA A 36 8.47 11.39 9.80
N ARG A 37 8.92 12.43 9.06
CA ARG A 37 9.73 13.53 9.63
C ARG A 37 8.89 14.69 10.16
N THR A 38 7.68 14.89 9.63
CA THR A 38 6.77 15.97 10.06
C THR A 38 6.04 15.67 11.36
N GLU A 39 5.91 14.40 11.77
CA GLU A 39 5.45 14.05 13.12
C GLU A 39 6.59 14.25 14.12
N LYS A 40 6.71 15.49 14.61
CA LYS A 40 7.73 15.94 15.56
C LYS A 40 7.46 15.57 17.02
N ASP A 41 6.57 14.62 17.29
CA ASP A 41 6.26 14.20 18.66
C ASP A 41 6.45 12.69 18.81
N ALA A 42 7.56 12.34 19.47
CA ALA A 42 7.93 11.02 19.96
C ALA A 42 7.92 9.88 18.92
N TYR A 43 9.11 9.48 18.54
CA TYR A 43 9.40 8.24 17.80
C TYR A 43 8.99 7.02 18.63
N ASP A 44 7.69 6.75 18.71
CA ASP A 44 7.13 5.48 19.14
C ASP A 44 6.70 4.72 17.87
N PHE A 45 7.56 3.78 17.46
CA PHE A 45 7.29 2.86 16.35
C PHE A 45 5.98 2.07 16.49
N SER A 46 5.30 2.12 17.65
CA SER A 46 3.97 1.58 17.86
C SER A 46 2.89 2.23 16.98
N GLY A 47 3.06 3.51 16.59
CA GLY A 47 2.09 4.29 15.81
C GLY A 47 2.03 3.94 14.32
N LEU A 48 3.18 3.61 13.72
CA LEU A 48 3.27 3.29 12.28
C LEU A 48 2.47 2.04 11.90
N ASN A 49 2.53 1.01 12.74
CA ASN A 49 1.74 -0.22 12.56
C ASN A 49 0.23 0.05 12.67
N LYS A 50 -0.18 1.04 13.47
CA LYS A 50 -1.59 1.44 13.53
C LYS A 50 -2.02 2.17 12.26
N GLY A 51 -1.20 3.08 11.73
CA GLY A 51 -1.47 3.75 10.46
C GLY A 51 -1.69 2.78 9.29
N ILE A 52 -0.85 1.75 9.18
CA ILE A 52 -0.99 0.69 8.17
C ILE A 52 -2.28 -0.10 8.38
N LEU A 53 -2.59 -0.48 9.63
CA LEU A 53 -3.84 -1.18 9.95
C LEU A 53 -5.07 -0.33 9.61
N TYR A 54 -5.04 0.98 9.82
CA TYR A 54 -6.15 1.89 9.46
C TYR A 54 -6.38 1.94 7.95
N ILE A 55 -5.31 2.12 7.16
CA ILE A 55 -5.40 2.19 5.69
C ILE A 55 -5.86 0.84 5.10
N MET A 56 -5.40 -0.28 5.67
CA MET A 56 -5.83 -1.62 5.25
C MET A 56 -7.27 -1.93 5.67
N ALA A 57 -7.72 -1.49 6.85
CA ALA A 57 -9.08 -1.76 7.33
C ALA A 57 -10.16 -0.91 6.62
N ALA A 58 -9.84 0.34 6.27
CA ALA A 58 -10.76 1.28 5.62
C ALA A 58 -11.51 0.71 4.39
N PRO A 59 -10.87 0.09 3.38
CA PRO A 59 -11.57 -0.43 2.21
C PRO A 59 -12.56 -1.55 2.54
N TYR A 60 -12.24 -2.40 3.53
CA TYR A 60 -13.16 -3.47 3.95
C TYR A 60 -14.38 -2.92 4.69
N ILE A 61 -14.18 -1.92 5.55
CA ILE A 61 -15.28 -1.26 6.28
C ILE A 61 -16.21 -0.55 5.30
N ILE A 62 -15.65 0.25 4.39
CA ILE A 62 -16.42 0.98 3.38
C ILE A 62 -17.18 0.01 2.47
N GLY A 63 -16.50 -1.03 1.97
CA GLY A 63 -17.13 -2.07 1.15
C GLY A 63 -18.26 -2.80 1.87
N GLY A 64 -18.06 -3.13 3.16
CA GLY A 64 -19.09 -3.78 3.99
C GLY A 64 -20.32 -2.91 4.20
N ILE A 65 -20.14 -1.62 4.49
CA ILE A 65 -21.23 -0.65 4.65
C ILE A 65 -22.03 -0.52 3.34
N VAL A 66 -21.34 -0.27 2.23
CA VAL A 66 -21.98 -0.13 0.91
C VAL A 66 -22.73 -1.41 0.52
N GLY A 67 -22.09 -2.58 0.70
CA GLY A 67 -22.68 -3.88 0.42
C GLY A 67 -23.93 -4.14 1.27
N TYR A 68 -23.90 -3.82 2.56
CA TYR A 68 -25.04 -3.96 3.46
C TYR A 68 -26.23 -3.10 3.02
N PHE A 69 -26.00 -1.82 2.73
CA PHE A 69 -27.05 -0.91 2.27
C PHE A 69 -27.62 -1.33 0.91
N TRP A 70 -26.76 -1.75 -0.02
CA TRP A 70 -27.19 -2.27 -1.32
C TRP A 70 -28.06 -3.52 -1.16
N TYR A 71 -27.62 -4.50 -0.38
CA TYR A 71 -28.37 -5.71 -0.11
C TYR A 71 -29.76 -5.42 0.51
N ARG A 72 -29.80 -4.51 1.49
CA ARG A 72 -31.05 -4.10 2.14
C ARG A 72 -32.00 -3.42 1.15
N ASN A 73 -31.48 -2.57 0.27
CA ASN A 73 -32.27 -1.90 -0.75
C ASN A 73 -32.84 -2.89 -1.78
N VAL A 74 -32.00 -3.82 -2.28
CA VAL A 74 -32.42 -4.86 -3.22
C VAL A 74 -33.50 -5.76 -2.63
N ARG A 75 -33.37 -6.16 -1.36
CA ARG A 75 -34.39 -6.98 -0.68
C ARG A 75 -35.73 -6.27 -0.52
N ARG A 76 -35.73 -5.00 -0.10
CA ARG A 76 -36.95 -4.19 0.01
C ARG A 76 -37.66 -4.06 -1.34
N ASN A 77 -36.90 -3.80 -2.41
CA ASN A 77 -37.45 -3.65 -3.76
C ASN A 77 -37.97 -4.98 -4.34
N ARG A 78 -37.37 -6.12 -3.97
CA ARG A 78 -37.91 -7.46 -4.33
C ARG A 78 -39.22 -7.78 -3.61
N GLN A 79 -39.38 -7.38 -2.35
CA GLN A 79 -40.63 -7.59 -1.60
C GLN A 79 -41.77 -6.67 -2.07
N GLN A 80 -41.44 -5.49 -2.61
CA GLN A 80 -42.41 -4.55 -3.18
C GLN A 80 -42.82 -4.88 -4.62
N ARG A 81 -42.23 -5.91 -5.24
CA ARG A 81 -42.73 -6.52 -6.47
C ARG A 81 -43.47 -7.82 -6.12
N PRO A 82 -44.69 -7.76 -5.54
CA PRO A 82 -45.52 -8.96 -5.47
C PRO A 82 -45.73 -9.41 -6.92
N SER A 83 -45.49 -10.71 -7.16
CA SER A 83 -45.60 -11.39 -8.45
C SER A 83 -46.59 -10.71 -9.40
N ALA A 84 -46.07 -10.00 -10.38
CA ALA A 84 -46.81 -9.82 -11.62
C ALA A 84 -46.93 -11.22 -12.21
N ALA A 85 -48.15 -11.73 -12.17
CA ALA A 85 -48.60 -12.99 -12.74
C ALA A 85 -48.24 -13.12 -14.22
#